data_AF-A0A7T0HHT9-F1
#
_entry.id   AF-A0A7T0HHT9-F1
#
_cell.length_a   1.000
_cell.length_b   1.000
_cell.length_c   1.000
_cell.angle_alpha   90.00
_cell.angle_beta   90.00
_cell.angle_gamma   90.00
#
_symmetry.space_group_name_H-M   'P 1'
#
loop_
_entity.id
_entity.type
_entity.pdbx_description
1 polymer ?
#
loop_
_entity_poly.entity_id
_entity_poly.type
_entity_poly.pdbx_seq_one_letter_code
_entity_poly.pdbx_strand_id
1 'polypeptide(L)'
;MIGNFNTPKAKLDNYKLTKNDIGINNIPEYRLIKYNINEIRISEINENTFPIKSDYLKIRSKYLLGKNEILEAMSFCINEYIYNNVSFIHLPIPEICQIATNIKKKDNDTFISSLVLYDIFSREHNNQFEDIKNETFEDLMLYNKSHRPSLVFNKKTHNNIEKYFLKNICIPTQLDNFTEFDTDDDVILERIAILDMLINEDPEDSDKIKVEKDSVLENLFSEKLRAKLKLENYMLMCNL
;
A
#
# COMPACT_ATOMS: atom_id res chain seq x y z
N MET A 1 45.32 12.33 5.29
CA MET A 1 44.54 11.12 4.94
C MET A 1 43.04 11.38 5.06
N ILE A 2 42.46 12.29 4.25
CA ILE A 2 41.02 12.62 4.28
C ILE A 2 40.28 11.98 3.09
N GLY A 3 41.02 11.52 2.07
CA GLY A 3 40.46 11.06 0.79
C GLY A 3 39.75 9.70 0.80
N ASN A 4 39.94 8.85 1.81
CA ASN A 4 39.34 7.50 1.80
C ASN A 4 37.94 7.45 2.42
N PHE A 5 37.54 8.44 3.23
CA PHE A 5 36.25 8.45 3.93
C PHE A 5 35.17 9.26 3.22
N ASN A 6 35.55 10.13 2.27
CA ASN A 6 34.63 10.99 1.52
C ASN A 6 34.40 10.51 0.07
N THR A 7 34.83 9.30 -0.28
CA THR A 7 34.55 8.76 -1.62
C THR A 7 33.31 7.86 -1.57
N PRO A 8 32.47 7.85 -2.63
CA PRO A 8 31.30 6.97 -2.75
C PRO A 8 31.64 5.47 -2.76
N LYS A 9 32.93 5.10 -2.64
CA LYS A 9 33.43 3.72 -2.57
C LYS A 9 33.76 3.25 -1.14
N ALA A 10 33.65 4.10 -0.13
CA ALA A 10 33.82 3.68 1.26
C ALA A 10 32.66 2.77 1.67
N LYS A 11 32.94 1.48 1.88
CA LYS A 11 31.94 0.51 2.35
C LYS A 11 31.51 0.90 3.77
N LEU A 12 30.25 1.32 3.91
CA LEU A 12 29.64 1.77 5.16
C LEU A 12 29.74 0.72 6.28
N ASP A 13 29.74 -0.57 5.93
CA ASP A 13 29.62 -1.68 6.89
C ASP A 13 30.87 -1.87 7.79
N ASN A 14 31.99 -1.21 7.47
CA ASN A 14 33.27 -1.43 8.15
C ASN A 14 33.72 -0.28 9.06
N TYR A 15 32.98 0.83 9.13
CA TYR A 15 33.35 1.96 9.99
C TYR A 15 32.46 2.05 11.22
N LYS A 16 33.04 1.76 12.39
CA LYS A 16 32.44 2.04 13.70
C LYS A 16 33.09 3.29 14.26
N LEU A 17 32.29 4.33 14.52
CA LEU A 17 32.76 5.50 15.26
C LEU A 17 33.15 5.04 16.68
N THR A 18 34.42 5.14 17.02
CA THR A 18 34.88 4.86 18.38
C THR A 18 34.85 6.15 19.18
N LYS A 19 34.59 6.08 20.49
CA LYS A 19 34.51 7.26 21.38
C LYS A 19 35.77 8.15 21.40
N ASN A 20 36.87 7.69 20.81
CA ASN A 20 38.15 8.40 20.72
C ASN A 20 38.34 9.18 19.40
N ASP A 21 37.38 9.10 18.46
CA ASP A 21 37.44 9.89 17.23
C ASP A 21 37.12 11.36 17.54
N ILE A 22 38.07 12.23 17.18
CA ILE A 22 38.13 13.66 17.54
C ILE A 22 36.79 14.37 17.28
N GLY A 23 36.22 14.95 18.34
CA GLY A 23 35.13 15.94 18.23
C GLY A 23 33.71 15.38 18.11
N ILE A 24 33.36 14.30 18.81
CA ILE A 24 31.98 13.76 18.88
C ILE A 24 30.94 14.86 19.18
N ASN A 25 31.30 15.86 19.99
CA ASN A 25 30.42 16.98 20.32
C ASN A 25 30.11 17.92 19.13
N ASN A 26 30.83 17.82 18.01
CA ASN A 26 30.61 18.61 16.79
C ASN A 26 29.97 17.81 15.65
N ILE A 27 29.71 16.51 15.85
CA ILE A 27 29.07 15.68 14.82
C ILE A 27 27.54 15.84 14.97
N PRO A 28 26.83 16.26 13.91
CA PRO A 28 25.38 16.36 13.95
C PRO A 28 24.74 15.01 14.31
N GLU A 29 23.71 15.06 15.17
CA GLU A 29 23.04 13.88 15.73
C GLU A 29 22.59 12.87 14.66
N TYR A 30 21.98 13.33 13.57
CA TYR A 30 21.55 12.46 12.46
C TYR A 30 22.68 11.64 11.84
N ARG A 31 23.92 12.13 11.85
CA ARG A 31 25.08 11.39 11.35
C ARG A 31 25.49 10.30 12.33
N LEU A 32 25.47 10.59 13.63
CA LEU A 32 25.71 9.57 14.66
C LEU A 32 24.69 8.44 14.52
N ILE A 33 23.42 8.78 14.27
CA ILE A 33 22.37 7.79 14.04
C ILE A 33 22.67 6.90 12.83
N LYS A 34 23.05 7.53 11.72
CA LYS A 34 23.37 6.82 10.48
C LYS A 34 24.50 5.79 10.64
N TYR A 35 25.53 6.10 11.44
CA TYR A 35 26.70 5.24 11.61
C TYR A 35 26.57 4.22 12.75
N ASN A 36 25.70 4.45 13.74
CA ASN A 36 25.51 3.56 14.89
C ASN A 36 24.12 2.91 14.94
N ILE A 37 23.47 2.74 13.79
CA ILE A 37 22.06 2.33 13.66
C ILE A 37 21.70 1.05 14.46
N ASN A 38 22.64 0.12 14.63
CA ASN A 38 22.41 -1.15 15.33
C ASN A 38 22.31 -1.00 16.85
N GLU A 39 22.92 0.04 17.41
CA GLU A 39 23.05 0.29 18.86
C GLU A 39 22.00 1.28 19.40
N ILE A 40 21.23 1.88 18.50
CA ILE A 40 20.27 2.97 18.79
C ILE A 40 18.88 2.40 19.02
N ARG A 41 18.05 3.09 19.81
CA ARG A 41 16.64 2.74 20.02
C ARG A 41 15.76 3.41 18.96
N ILE A 42 14.68 2.73 18.56
CA ILE A 42 13.66 3.24 17.64
C ILE A 42 13.15 4.65 18.04
N SER A 43 13.01 4.94 19.33
CA SER A 43 12.54 6.23 19.86
C SER A 43 13.51 7.39 19.60
N GLU A 44 14.78 7.07 19.33
CA GLU A 44 15.83 8.06 19.07
C GLU A 44 15.90 8.44 17.57
N ILE A 45 15.23 7.68 16.70
CA ILE A 45 15.12 8.00 15.27
C ILE A 45 13.85 8.83 15.05
N ASN A 46 13.98 10.15 15.20
CA ASN A 46 12.90 11.12 14.99
C ASN A 46 13.09 11.87 13.67
N GLU A 47 12.01 12.11 12.93
CA GLU A 47 12.03 12.88 11.67
C GLU A 47 12.68 14.27 11.84
N ASN A 48 12.40 14.95 12.95
CA ASN A 48 12.92 16.30 13.25
C ASN A 48 14.44 16.34 13.44
N THR A 49 15.08 15.21 13.70
CA THR A 49 16.54 15.12 13.85
C THR A 49 17.24 15.20 12.49
N PHE A 50 16.54 14.89 11.40
CA PHE A 50 17.11 14.83 10.06
C PHE A 50 16.83 16.11 9.27
N PRO A 51 17.85 16.76 8.68
CA PRO A 51 17.63 17.93 7.84
C PRO A 51 16.97 17.58 6.49
N ILE A 52 17.03 16.31 6.07
CA ILE A 52 16.51 15.82 4.81
C ILE A 52 15.60 14.62 5.08
N LYS A 53 14.33 14.72 4.72
CA LYS A 53 13.33 13.66 4.93
C LYS A 53 13.73 12.34 4.29
N SER A 54 14.33 12.35 3.09
CA SER A 54 14.79 11.12 2.42
C SER A 54 15.79 10.32 3.25
N ASP A 55 16.64 10.99 4.01
CA ASP A 55 17.63 10.32 4.87
C ASP A 55 16.95 9.68 6.08
N TYR A 56 15.96 10.37 6.68
CA TYR A 56 15.12 9.81 7.73
C TYR A 56 14.41 8.54 7.25
N LEU A 57 13.73 8.59 6.09
CA LEU A 57 13.01 7.44 5.53
C LEU A 57 13.92 6.22 5.38
N LYS A 58 15.08 6.41 4.73
CA LYS A 58 16.04 5.33 4.50
C LYS A 58 16.57 4.73 5.80
N ILE A 59 16.93 5.58 6.76
CA ILE A 59 17.48 5.14 8.05
C ILE A 59 16.42 4.44 8.88
N ARG A 60 15.20 4.99 8.94
CA ARG A 60 14.10 4.40 9.69
C ARG A 60 13.71 3.03 9.13
N SER A 61 13.53 2.91 7.82
CA SER A 61 13.23 1.60 7.21
C SER A 61 14.37 0.60 7.40
N LYS A 62 15.64 1.02 7.23
CA LYS A 62 16.79 0.15 7.45
C LYS A 62 16.87 -0.34 8.90
N TYR A 63 16.56 0.53 9.87
CA TYR A 63 16.52 0.16 11.27
C TYR A 63 15.46 -0.91 11.54
N LEU A 64 14.22 -0.69 11.07
CA LEU A 64 13.09 -1.61 11.28
C LEU A 64 13.38 -2.99 10.67
N LEU A 65 13.90 -3.00 9.43
CA LEU A 65 14.34 -4.23 8.76
C LEU A 65 15.47 -4.93 9.52
N GLY A 66 16.47 -4.18 9.98
CA GLY A 66 17.60 -4.71 10.75
C GLY A 66 17.22 -5.30 12.11
N LYS A 67 16.09 -4.87 12.70
CA LYS A 67 15.53 -5.44 13.94
C LYS A 67 14.52 -6.54 13.70
N ASN A 68 14.24 -6.90 12.44
CA ASN A 68 13.22 -7.87 12.05
C ASN A 68 11.80 -7.48 12.51
N GLU A 69 11.53 -6.17 12.66
CA GLU A 69 10.21 -5.59 12.94
C GLU A 69 9.47 -5.35 11.61
N ILE A 70 9.13 -6.46 10.93
CA ILE A 70 8.69 -6.40 9.53
C ILE A 70 7.33 -5.74 9.37
N LEU A 71 6.38 -6.00 10.27
CA LEU A 71 5.03 -5.41 10.18
C LEU A 71 5.08 -3.90 10.38
N GLU A 72 5.90 -3.44 11.32
CA GLU A 72 6.17 -2.02 11.54
C GLU A 72 6.87 -1.41 10.33
N ALA A 73 7.81 -2.13 9.69
CA ALA A 73 8.45 -1.68 8.45
C ALA A 73 7.44 -1.51 7.30
N MET A 74 6.53 -2.48 7.14
CA MET A 74 5.45 -2.42 6.15
C MET A 74 4.55 -1.21 6.41
N SER A 75 4.01 -1.09 7.62
CA SER A 75 3.13 0.02 8.01
C SER A 75 3.81 1.37 7.85
N PHE A 76 5.08 1.50 8.23
CA PHE A 76 5.86 2.72 8.04
C PHE A 76 5.94 3.11 6.56
N CYS A 77 6.31 2.18 5.69
CA CYS A 77 6.46 2.47 4.26
C CYS A 77 5.12 2.80 3.60
N ILE A 78 4.05 2.08 3.94
CA ILE A 78 2.71 2.34 3.41
C ILE A 78 2.23 3.73 3.85
N ASN A 79 2.36 4.08 5.12
CA ASN A 79 1.89 5.37 5.62
C ASN A 79 2.66 6.55 5.00
N GLU A 80 3.98 6.45 4.85
CA GLU A 80 4.78 7.48 4.17
C GLU A 80 4.40 7.60 2.69
N TYR A 81 4.09 6.48 2.03
CA TYR A 81 3.59 6.49 0.66
C TYR A 81 2.20 7.13 0.53
N ILE A 82 1.26 6.79 1.42
CA ILE A 82 -0.08 7.38 1.44
C ILE A 82 0.01 8.89 1.68
N TYR A 83 0.90 9.33 2.57
CA TYR A 83 1.13 10.75 2.84
C TYR A 83 1.77 11.48 1.66
N ASN A 84 2.76 10.86 1.02
CA ASN A 84 3.45 11.39 -0.16
C ASN A 84 3.88 10.24 -1.06
N ASN A 85 3.21 10.09 -2.20
CA ASN A 85 3.47 8.99 -3.13
C ASN A 85 4.93 8.97 -3.59
N VAL A 86 5.57 10.11 -3.82
CA VAL A 86 6.98 10.22 -4.25
C VAL A 86 7.98 9.64 -3.24
N SER A 87 7.56 9.40 -1.99
CA SER A 87 8.41 8.78 -0.96
C SER A 87 8.91 7.38 -1.34
N PHE A 88 8.23 6.67 -2.25
CA PHE A 88 8.61 5.32 -2.70
C PHE A 88 10.08 5.24 -3.16
N ILE A 89 10.63 6.32 -3.74
CA ILE A 89 12.02 6.42 -4.22
C ILE A 89 13.04 6.25 -3.07
N HIS A 90 12.61 6.43 -1.83
CA HIS A 90 13.45 6.38 -0.63
C HIS A 90 13.08 5.24 0.32
N LEU A 91 12.02 4.50 0.02
CA LEU A 91 11.54 3.38 0.82
C LEU A 91 12.01 2.06 0.20
N PRO A 92 12.36 1.04 1.02
CA PRO A 92 12.80 -0.26 0.51
C PRO A 92 11.61 -1.15 0.13
N ILE A 93 10.66 -0.62 -0.67
CA ILE A 93 9.44 -1.35 -1.09
C ILE A 93 9.78 -2.71 -1.74
N PRO A 94 10.77 -2.82 -2.66
CA PRO A 94 11.10 -4.11 -3.27
C PRO A 94 11.55 -5.18 -2.26
N GLU A 95 12.38 -4.78 -1.29
CA GLU A 95 12.90 -5.68 -0.25
C GLU A 95 11.77 -6.13 0.68
N ILE A 96 10.92 -5.19 1.12
CA ILE A 96 9.78 -5.52 2.00
C ILE A 96 8.78 -6.42 1.28
N CYS A 97 8.52 -6.22 -0.02
CA CYS A 97 7.63 -7.11 -0.79
C CYS A 97 8.13 -8.55 -0.77
N GLN A 98 9.42 -8.77 -1.01
CA GLN A 98 10.04 -10.10 -0.98
C GLN A 98 9.97 -10.75 0.41
N ILE A 99 10.06 -9.96 1.48
CA ILE A 99 9.90 -10.47 2.84
C ILE A 99 8.42 -10.81 3.10
N ALA A 100 7.50 -9.94 2.68
CA ALA A 100 6.06 -10.08 2.88
C ALA A 100 5.45 -11.33 2.22
N THR A 101 6.05 -11.84 1.14
CA THR A 101 5.62 -13.12 0.54
C THR A 101 5.77 -14.29 1.50
N ASN A 102 6.78 -14.24 2.38
CA ASN A 102 7.13 -15.31 3.31
C ASN A 102 6.46 -15.15 4.69
N ILE A 103 5.79 -14.03 4.95
CA ILE A 103 5.09 -13.80 6.21
C ILE A 103 3.80 -14.60 6.22
N LYS A 104 3.63 -15.40 7.28
CA LYS A 104 2.36 -16.08 7.56
C LYS A 104 1.32 -15.05 7.99
N LYS A 105 0.33 -14.83 7.13
CA LYS A 105 -0.81 -13.94 7.36
C LYS A 105 -1.79 -14.62 8.31
N LYS A 106 -2.13 -13.96 9.42
CA LYS A 106 -2.98 -14.53 10.50
C LYS A 106 -4.12 -13.62 10.93
N ASP A 107 -4.18 -12.41 10.38
CA ASP A 107 -5.08 -11.34 10.76
C ASP A 107 -5.23 -10.38 9.57
N ASN A 108 -6.33 -9.61 9.58
CA ASN A 108 -6.68 -8.70 8.51
C ASN A 108 -5.61 -7.63 8.30
N ASP A 109 -4.98 -7.12 9.36
CA ASP A 109 -3.97 -6.06 9.26
C ASP A 109 -2.76 -6.53 8.45
N THR A 110 -2.29 -7.76 8.68
CA THR A 110 -1.17 -8.36 7.96
C THR A 110 -1.52 -8.64 6.49
N PHE A 111 -2.73 -9.15 6.22
CA PHE A 111 -3.23 -9.35 4.86
C PHE A 111 -3.29 -8.04 4.08
N ILE A 112 -3.98 -7.05 4.64
CA ILE A 112 -4.20 -5.75 4.01
C ILE A 112 -2.88 -5.03 3.80
N SER A 113 -1.99 -5.02 4.80
CA SER A 113 -0.67 -4.40 4.65
C SER A 113 0.14 -5.06 3.54
N SER A 114 0.05 -6.39 3.38
CA SER A 114 0.70 -7.09 2.26
C SER A 114 0.13 -6.67 0.91
N LEU A 115 -1.21 -6.65 0.79
CA LEU A 115 -1.91 -6.25 -0.43
C LEU A 115 -1.59 -4.82 -0.86
N VAL A 116 -1.62 -3.88 0.09
CA VAL A 116 -1.27 -2.48 -0.16
C VAL A 116 0.17 -2.35 -0.61
N LEU A 117 1.10 -3.09 0.02
CA LEU A 117 2.50 -3.05 -0.38
C LEU A 117 2.72 -3.58 -1.81
N TYR A 118 2.07 -4.69 -2.18
CA TYR A 118 2.15 -5.21 -3.55
C TYR A 118 1.53 -4.26 -4.56
N ASP A 119 0.40 -3.63 -4.24
CA ASP A 119 -0.23 -2.63 -5.12
C ASP A 119 0.67 -1.41 -5.34
N ILE A 120 1.30 -0.90 -4.28
CA ILE A 120 2.30 0.18 -4.37
C ILE A 120 3.46 -0.25 -5.29
N PHE A 121 3.97 -1.47 -5.13
CA PHE A 121 5.02 -1.99 -5.98
C PHE A 121 4.59 -2.09 -7.46
N SER A 122 3.39 -2.60 -7.73
CA SER A 122 2.85 -2.69 -9.10
C SER A 122 2.74 -1.33 -9.76
N ARG A 123 2.31 -0.30 -9.02
CA ARG A 123 2.17 1.08 -9.53
C ARG A 123 3.50 1.76 -9.82
N GLU A 124 4.48 1.61 -8.92
CA GLU A 124 5.71 2.39 -8.96
C GLU A 124 6.90 1.66 -9.61
N HIS A 125 6.80 0.33 -9.77
CA HIS A 125 7.85 -0.49 -10.34
C HIS A 125 7.35 -1.34 -11.52
N ASN A 126 6.71 -2.47 -11.24
CA ASN A 126 6.18 -3.41 -12.24
C ASN A 126 5.30 -4.47 -11.56
N ASN A 127 4.61 -5.28 -12.38
CA ASN A 127 3.61 -6.24 -11.91
C ASN A 127 4.19 -7.58 -11.39
N GLN A 128 5.44 -7.63 -10.91
CA GLN A 128 6.07 -8.88 -10.45
C GLN A 128 5.28 -9.61 -9.35
N PHE A 129 4.58 -8.87 -8.48
CA PHE A 129 3.83 -9.43 -7.36
C PHE A 129 2.32 -9.53 -7.62
N GLU A 130 1.86 -9.34 -8.86
CA GLU A 130 0.43 -9.26 -9.17
C GLU A 130 -0.30 -10.59 -8.88
N ASP A 131 0.28 -11.73 -9.27
CA ASP A 131 -0.29 -13.05 -8.97
C ASP A 131 -0.39 -13.28 -7.45
N ILE A 132 0.68 -12.93 -6.72
CA ILE A 132 0.72 -13.04 -5.25
C ILE A 132 -0.30 -12.10 -4.61
N LYS A 133 -0.52 -10.90 -5.17
CA LYS A 133 -1.55 -9.96 -4.73
C LYS A 133 -2.94 -10.58 -4.89
N ASN A 134 -3.22 -11.18 -6.05
CA ASN A 134 -4.51 -11.85 -6.31
C ASN A 134 -4.75 -13.01 -5.35
N GLU A 135 -3.79 -13.92 -5.21
CA GLU A 135 -3.86 -15.04 -4.25
C GLU A 135 -4.05 -14.53 -2.81
N THR A 136 -3.31 -13.49 -2.42
CA THR A 136 -3.43 -12.91 -1.07
C THR A 136 -4.81 -12.27 -0.84
N PHE A 137 -5.44 -11.73 -1.89
CA PHE A 137 -6.75 -11.12 -1.80
C PHE A 137 -7.82 -12.19 -1.62
N GLU A 138 -7.75 -13.28 -2.39
CA GLU A 138 -8.60 -14.46 -2.24
C GLU A 138 -8.46 -15.07 -0.84
N ASP A 139 -7.23 -15.26 -0.35
CA ASP A 139 -6.96 -15.76 0.99
C ASP A 139 -7.57 -14.88 2.09
N LEU A 140 -7.53 -13.55 1.93
CA LEU A 140 -8.15 -12.61 2.86
C LEU A 140 -9.68 -12.79 2.89
N MET A 141 -10.31 -12.89 1.72
CA MET A 141 -11.75 -13.11 1.62
C MET A 141 -12.16 -14.46 2.22
N LEU A 142 -11.39 -15.52 1.94
CA LEU A 142 -11.59 -16.85 2.51
C LEU A 142 -11.42 -16.83 4.04
N TYR A 143 -10.40 -16.15 4.55
CA TYR A 143 -10.16 -15.97 5.98
C TYR A 143 -11.36 -15.32 6.69
N ASN A 144 -12.00 -14.33 6.04
CA ASN A 144 -13.19 -13.65 6.55
C ASN A 144 -14.51 -14.36 6.20
N LYS A 145 -14.47 -15.47 5.45
CA LYS A 145 -15.63 -16.25 5.00
C LYS A 145 -16.65 -15.42 4.22
N SER A 146 -16.17 -14.49 3.40
CA SER A 146 -16.98 -13.61 2.58
C SER A 146 -16.20 -13.18 1.34
N HIS A 147 -16.86 -13.10 0.19
CA HIS A 147 -16.30 -12.52 -1.04
C HIS A 147 -16.61 -11.01 -1.17
N ARG A 148 -17.33 -10.43 -0.20
CA ARG A 148 -17.78 -9.02 -0.22
C ARG A 148 -16.98 -8.17 0.77
N PRO A 149 -16.02 -7.34 0.30
CA PRO A 149 -15.27 -6.46 1.19
C PRO A 149 -16.16 -5.50 1.98
N SER A 150 -17.26 -5.02 1.41
CA SER A 150 -18.22 -4.14 2.11
C SER A 150 -18.82 -4.80 3.36
N LEU A 151 -19.01 -6.13 3.36
CA LEU A 151 -19.47 -6.88 4.52
C LEU A 151 -18.34 -7.11 5.53
N VAL A 152 -17.15 -7.47 5.05
CA VAL A 152 -15.98 -7.75 5.91
C VAL A 152 -15.55 -6.51 6.68
N PHE A 153 -15.58 -5.36 6.02
CA PHE A 153 -15.12 -4.08 6.56
C PHE A 153 -16.28 -3.16 6.94
N ASN A 154 -17.46 -3.71 7.27
CA ASN A 154 -18.60 -2.89 7.70
C ASN A 154 -18.43 -2.35 9.12
N LYS A 155 -17.55 -1.36 9.28
CA LYS A 155 -17.28 -0.66 10.54
C LYS A 155 -17.32 0.85 10.34
N LYS A 156 -17.47 1.57 11.45
CA LYS A 156 -17.69 3.03 11.45
C LYS A 156 -16.47 3.84 10.99
N THR A 157 -15.27 3.32 11.27
CA THR A 157 -14.01 4.03 10.99
C THR A 157 -12.94 3.06 10.54
N HIS A 158 -12.22 3.43 9.50
CA HIS A 158 -11.11 2.72 8.90
C HIS A 158 -9.80 3.49 9.11
N ASN A 159 -8.71 2.75 9.33
CA ASN A 159 -7.39 3.37 9.30
C ASN A 159 -6.98 3.71 7.86
N ASN A 160 -5.91 4.49 7.69
CA ASN A 160 -5.49 4.94 6.36
C ASN A 160 -5.13 3.79 5.40
N ILE A 161 -4.59 2.70 5.92
CA ILE A 161 -4.21 1.52 5.12
C ILE A 161 -5.46 0.80 4.62
N GLU A 162 -6.47 0.63 5.49
CA GLU A 162 -7.76 0.05 5.12
C GLU A 162 -8.51 0.93 4.11
N LYS A 163 -8.51 2.25 4.33
CA LYS A 163 -9.07 3.21 3.35
C LYS A 163 -8.38 3.06 1.99
N TYR A 164 -7.05 2.94 1.98
CA TYR A 164 -6.30 2.72 0.74
C TYR A 164 -6.70 1.40 0.07
N PHE A 165 -6.78 0.31 0.84
CA PHE A 165 -7.18 -1.01 0.34
C PHE A 165 -8.58 -0.99 -0.29
N LEU A 166 -9.57 -0.50 0.46
CA LEU A 166 -10.95 -0.38 -0.02
C LEU A 166 -11.04 0.51 -1.27
N LYS A 167 -10.32 1.63 -1.29
CA LYS A 167 -10.35 2.58 -2.41
C LYS A 167 -9.61 2.08 -3.64
N ASN A 168 -8.42 1.52 -3.51
CA ASN A 168 -7.51 1.31 -4.64
C ASN A 168 -7.38 -0.16 -5.07
N ILE A 169 -7.71 -1.11 -4.19
CA ILE A 169 -7.55 -2.55 -4.46
C ILE A 169 -8.90 -3.24 -4.63
N CYS A 170 -9.92 -2.88 -3.84
CA CYS A 170 -11.27 -3.41 -4.00
C CYS A 170 -12.02 -2.75 -5.19
N ILE A 171 -11.43 -2.82 -6.37
CA ILE A 171 -11.95 -2.30 -7.64
C ILE A 171 -12.57 -3.42 -8.48
N PRO A 172 -13.45 -3.10 -9.45
CA PRO A 172 -14.16 -4.12 -10.23
C PRO A 172 -13.25 -5.20 -10.83
N THR A 173 -12.14 -4.81 -11.48
CA THR A 173 -11.22 -5.78 -12.10
C THR A 173 -10.55 -6.75 -11.11
N GLN A 174 -10.44 -6.38 -9.83
CA GLN A 174 -9.94 -7.27 -8.79
C GLN A 174 -11.04 -8.20 -8.27
N LEU A 175 -12.27 -7.68 -8.17
CA LEU A 175 -13.45 -8.41 -7.69
C LEU A 175 -13.98 -9.40 -8.73
N ASP A 176 -13.79 -9.13 -10.02
CA ASP A 176 -14.15 -10.02 -11.13
C ASP A 176 -13.41 -11.38 -11.08
N ASN A 177 -12.35 -11.48 -10.28
CA ASN A 177 -11.65 -12.75 -10.06
C ASN A 177 -12.46 -13.74 -9.20
N PHE A 178 -13.51 -13.29 -8.50
CA PHE A 178 -14.34 -14.13 -7.66
C PHE A 178 -15.51 -14.73 -8.45
N THR A 179 -15.60 -16.06 -8.42
CA THR A 179 -16.72 -16.80 -9.03
C THR A 179 -18.03 -16.70 -8.26
N GLU A 180 -17.97 -16.20 -7.03
CA GLU A 180 -19.12 -16.03 -6.13
C GLU A 180 -19.99 -14.83 -6.48
N PHE A 181 -19.54 -13.92 -7.35
CA PHE A 181 -20.41 -12.92 -7.95
C PHE A 181 -21.14 -13.53 -9.15
N ASP A 182 -22.47 -13.49 -9.12
CA ASP A 182 -23.30 -14.10 -10.17
C ASP A 182 -23.23 -13.31 -11.48
N THR A 183 -23.00 -11.99 -11.39
CA THR A 183 -22.99 -11.07 -12.52
C THR A 183 -22.00 -9.92 -12.34
N ASP A 184 -21.55 -9.33 -13.46
CA ASP A 184 -20.76 -8.09 -13.46
C ASP A 184 -21.50 -6.95 -12.71
N ASP A 185 -22.83 -6.92 -12.78
CA ASP A 185 -23.67 -5.99 -12.01
C ASP A 185 -23.43 -6.13 -10.49
N ASP A 186 -23.27 -7.36 -9.97
CA ASP A 186 -23.04 -7.59 -8.54
C ASP A 186 -21.68 -7.07 -8.08
N VAL A 187 -20.66 -7.17 -8.93
CA VAL A 187 -19.33 -6.59 -8.71
C VAL A 187 -19.41 -5.07 -8.66
N ILE A 188 -20.15 -4.47 -9.59
CA ILE A 188 -20.35 -3.02 -9.62
C ILE A 188 -21.12 -2.54 -8.39
N LEU A 189 -22.17 -3.26 -7.97
CA LEU A 189 -22.93 -2.95 -6.75
C LEU A 189 -22.05 -3.06 -5.50
N GLU A 190 -21.14 -4.04 -5.45
CA GLU A 190 -20.15 -4.15 -4.38
C GLU A 190 -19.22 -2.94 -4.35
N ARG A 191 -18.71 -2.51 -5.52
CA ARG A 191 -17.88 -1.31 -5.61
C ARG A 191 -18.62 -0.07 -5.11
N ILE A 192 -19.88 0.10 -5.48
CA ILE A 192 -20.72 1.20 -5.02
C ILE A 192 -20.88 1.17 -3.49
N ALA A 193 -21.14 0.00 -2.91
CA ALA A 193 -21.28 -0.16 -1.47
C ALA A 193 -19.99 0.25 -0.73
N ILE A 194 -18.83 -0.13 -1.26
CA ILE A 194 -17.52 0.27 -0.71
C ILE A 194 -17.32 1.79 -0.79
N LEU A 195 -17.63 2.41 -1.94
CA LEU A 195 -17.51 3.87 -2.10
C LEU A 195 -18.45 4.63 -1.15
N ASP A 196 -19.67 4.12 -0.94
CA ASP A 196 -20.61 4.70 0.02
C ASP A 196 -20.10 4.63 1.46
N MET A 197 -19.47 3.52 1.85
CA MET A 197 -18.81 3.43 3.16
C MET A 197 -17.72 4.48 3.33
N LEU A 198 -16.88 4.68 2.31
CA LEU A 198 -15.79 5.66 2.36
C LEU A 198 -16.31 7.11 2.39
N ILE A 199 -17.35 7.43 1.60
CA ILE A 199 -17.99 8.76 1.58
C ILE A 199 -18.58 9.11 2.94
N ASN A 200 -19.22 8.14 3.61
CA ASN A 200 -19.85 8.37 4.91
C ASN A 200 -18.83 8.60 6.04
N GLU A 201 -17.60 8.13 5.87
CA GLU A 201 -16.56 8.25 6.88
C GLU A 201 -15.74 9.55 6.75
N ASP A 202 -15.40 9.97 5.53
CA ASP A 202 -14.43 11.02 5.28
C ASP A 202 -14.98 12.15 4.38
N PRO A 203 -15.48 13.26 4.98
CA PRO A 203 -16.05 14.34 4.20
C PRO A 203 -15.02 15.11 3.35
N GLU A 204 -13.72 15.10 3.71
CA GLU A 204 -12.69 15.88 3.01
C GLU A 204 -12.38 15.30 1.61
N ASP A 205 -12.34 13.97 1.48
CA ASP A 205 -12.11 13.31 0.18
C ASP A 205 -13.42 12.88 -0.51
N SER A 206 -14.57 13.17 0.13
CA SER A 206 -15.89 12.70 -0.30
C SER A 206 -16.25 13.12 -1.72
N ASP A 207 -15.86 14.31 -2.16
CA ASP A 207 -16.21 14.80 -3.50
C ASP A 207 -15.48 14.04 -4.62
N LYS A 208 -14.21 13.66 -4.41
CA LYS A 208 -13.49 12.82 -5.38
C LYS A 208 -14.09 11.42 -5.44
N ILE A 209 -14.46 10.87 -4.29
CA ILE A 209 -15.05 9.53 -4.19
C ILE A 209 -16.46 9.51 -4.80
N LYS A 210 -17.25 10.58 -4.64
CA LYS A 210 -18.55 10.75 -5.32
C LYS A 210 -18.41 10.79 -6.84
N VAL A 211 -17.43 11.53 -7.36
CA VAL A 211 -17.17 11.57 -8.81
C VAL A 211 -16.87 10.16 -9.35
N GLU A 212 -16.07 9.38 -8.63
CA GLU A 212 -15.83 7.99 -8.99
C GLU A 212 -17.12 7.16 -8.95
N LYS A 213 -17.91 7.28 -7.88
CA LYS A 213 -19.20 6.59 -7.74
C LYS A 213 -20.14 6.90 -8.90
N ASP A 214 -20.26 8.17 -9.27
CA ASP A 214 -21.11 8.61 -10.37
C ASP A 214 -20.61 8.02 -11.71
N SER A 215 -19.30 8.01 -11.94
CA SER A 215 -18.71 7.37 -13.13
C SER A 215 -18.98 5.87 -13.20
N VAL A 216 -18.86 5.17 -12.07
CA VAL A 216 -19.16 3.73 -11.97
C VAL A 216 -20.64 3.45 -12.28
N LEU A 217 -21.55 4.29 -11.76
CA LEU A 217 -22.99 4.21 -12.05
C LEU A 217 -23.31 4.51 -13.52
N GLU A 218 -22.71 5.55 -14.10
CA GLU A 218 -22.92 5.92 -15.50
C GLU A 218 -22.49 4.79 -16.45
N ASN A 219 -21.36 4.14 -16.16
CA ASN A 219 -20.88 2.99 -16.94
C ASN A 219 -21.90 1.83 -16.88
N LEU A 220 -22.37 1.48 -15.67
CA LEU A 220 -23.39 0.45 -15.48
C LEU A 220 -24.67 0.71 -16.30
N PHE A 221 -25.19 1.95 -16.24
CA PHE A 221 -26.38 2.32 -17.00
C PHE A 221 -26.15 2.29 -18.51
N SER A 222 -24.99 2.75 -18.95
CA SER A 222 -24.62 2.78 -20.37
C SER A 222 -24.53 1.37 -20.96
N GLU A 223 -23.97 0.42 -20.22
CA GLU A 223 -23.88 -0.98 -20.64
C GLU A 223 -25.24 -1.65 -20.71
N LYS A 224 -26.11 -1.43 -19.70
CA LYS A 224 -27.49 -1.93 -19.72
C LYS A 224 -28.28 -1.38 -20.90
N LEU A 225 -28.14 -0.10 -21.21
CA LEU A 225 -28.81 0.51 -22.36
C LEU A 225 -28.32 -0.11 -23.68
N ARG A 226 -27.01 -0.32 -23.82
CA ARG A 226 -26.43 -0.99 -25.00
C ARG A 226 -26.91 -2.43 -25.14
N ALA A 227 -26.96 -3.19 -24.05
CA ALA A 227 -27.44 -4.58 -24.06
C ALA A 227 -28.91 -4.65 -24.51
N LYS A 228 -29.76 -3.75 -24.00
CA LYS A 228 -31.17 -3.65 -24.39
C LYS A 228 -31.33 -3.33 -25.88
N LEU A 229 -30.60 -2.35 -26.40
CA LEU A 229 -30.64 -1.98 -27.82
C LEU A 229 -30.16 -3.11 -28.74
N LYS A 230 -29.14 -3.88 -28.34
CA LYS A 230 -28.68 -5.06 -29.08
C LYS A 230 -29.77 -6.14 -29.15
N LEU A 231 -30.44 -6.40 -28.03
CA LEU A 231 -31.56 -7.35 -27.94
C LEU A 231 -32.73 -6.95 -28.83
N GLU A 232 -33.14 -5.67 -28.80
CA GLU A 232 -34.20 -5.15 -29.65
C GLU A 232 -33.86 -5.28 -31.15
N ASN A 233 -32.63 -4.96 -31.54
CA ASN A 233 -32.16 -5.12 -32.92
C ASN A 233 -32.11 -6.59 -33.37
N TYR A 234 -31.70 -7.51 -32.48
CA TYR A 234 -31.69 -8.94 -32.78
C TYR A 234 -33.11 -9.48 -32.98
N MET A 235 -34.06 -9.08 -32.12
CA MET A 235 -35.47 -9.46 -32.28
C MET A 235 -36.08 -8.92 -33.58
N LEU A 236 -35.69 -7.73 -34.03
CA LEU A 236 -36.12 -7.19 -35.33
C LEU A 236 -35.57 -8.01 -36.51
N MET A 237 -34.33 -8.46 -36.43
CA MET A 237 -33.68 -9.28 -37.47
C MET A 237 -34.25 -10.71 -37.56
N CYS A 238 -34.67 -11.31 -36.45
CA CYS A 238 -35.25 -12.67 -36.45
C CYS A 238 -36.74 -12.73 -36.86
N ASN A 239 -37.41 -11.58 -36.98
CA ASN A 239 -38.81 -11.49 -37.40
C ASN A 239 -38.96 -11.09 -38.89
N LEU A 240 -37.86 -11.09 -39.65
CA LEU A 240 -37.80 -10.89 -41.10
C LEU A 240 -37.34 -12.18 -41.80
#